data_AF-A0AAV4MUR1-F1
#
_entry.id   AF-A0AAV4MUR1-F1
#
_cell.length_a   1.000
_cell.length_b   1.000
_cell.length_c   1.000
_cell.angle_alpha   90.00
_cell.angle_beta   90.00
_cell.angle_gamma   90.00
#
_symmetry.space_group_name_H-M   'P 1'
#
loop_
_entity.id
_entity.type
_entity.pdbx_description
1 polymer ?
#
loop_
_entity_poly.entity_id
_entity_poly.type
_entity_poly.pdbx_seq_one_letter_code
_entity_poly.pdbx_strand_id
1 'polypeptide(L)'
;MIYSSSCGSQATACYTEETVKSRREVKFEKLDWLKLDLQPERIIGVKDVDGELMLLVKWKDYDAADLVPSKTANIKWPQDVIRFYEKQIFWEDEKEPPSDEDAEKNEKTSA
;
A
#
# COMPACT_ATOMS: atom_id res chain seq x y z
N MET A 1 -42.06 11.65 -43.74
CA MET A 1 -41.64 10.24 -43.86
C MET A 1 -40.13 10.17 -43.69
N ILE A 2 -39.65 9.60 -42.58
CA ILE A 2 -38.44 8.77 -42.51
C ILE A 2 -38.61 7.93 -41.24
N TYR A 3 -38.65 6.62 -41.42
CA TYR A 3 -38.72 5.61 -40.37
C TYR A 3 -37.32 5.11 -40.01
N SER A 4 -37.26 4.30 -38.95
CA SER A 4 -36.18 3.39 -38.51
C SER A 4 -35.21 4.01 -37.49
N SER A 5 -34.77 3.37 -36.40
CA SER A 5 -34.98 2.04 -35.81
C SER A 5 -34.30 2.09 -34.42
N SER A 6 -34.96 1.76 -33.32
CA SER A 6 -34.97 0.46 -32.62
C SER A 6 -33.69 0.06 -31.87
N CYS A 7 -33.92 -0.56 -30.71
CA CYS A 7 -33.01 -1.39 -29.89
C CYS A 7 -32.09 -0.60 -28.95
N GLY A 8 -32.11 -0.73 -27.63
CA GLY A 8 -32.59 -1.81 -26.77
C GLY A 8 -31.46 -2.26 -25.83
N SER A 9 -31.85 -2.55 -24.58
CA SER A 9 -31.13 -3.36 -23.59
C SER A 9 -30.35 -2.65 -22.48
N GLN A 10 -30.96 -2.73 -21.29
CA GLN A 10 -30.31 -2.75 -19.98
C GLN A 10 -29.49 -4.04 -19.80
N ALA A 11 -28.82 -4.10 -18.64
CA ALA A 11 -28.02 -5.19 -18.06
C ALA A 11 -26.51 -4.98 -18.29
N THR A 12 -25.61 -5.20 -17.34
CA THR A 12 -25.68 -6.02 -16.12
C THR A 12 -24.59 -5.52 -15.18
N ALA A 13 -24.85 -5.54 -13.87
CA ALA A 13 -23.81 -5.43 -12.86
C ALA A 13 -22.83 -6.60 -13.03
N CYS A 14 -21.55 -6.33 -13.28
CA CYS A 14 -20.51 -7.35 -13.15
C CYS A 14 -19.89 -7.22 -11.75
N TYR A 15 -20.59 -7.78 -10.76
CA TYR A 15 -19.93 -8.39 -9.61
C TYR A 15 -19.46 -9.76 -10.09
N THR A 16 -18.18 -10.04 -9.93
CA THR A 16 -17.69 -11.41 -9.80
C THR A 16 -16.59 -11.37 -8.74
N GLU A 17 -16.92 -11.83 -7.54
CA GLU A 17 -15.92 -12.32 -6.61
C GLU A 17 -15.43 -13.69 -7.12
N GLU A 18 -14.13 -13.84 -7.32
CA GLU A 18 -13.51 -15.16 -7.33
C GLU A 18 -12.20 -15.15 -6.53
N THR A 19 -12.12 -16.19 -5.70
CA THR A 19 -11.21 -16.41 -4.59
C THR A 19 -9.92 -17.15 -4.98
N VAL A 20 -8.83 -16.78 -4.31
CA VAL A 20 -7.75 -17.66 -3.78
C VAL A 20 -6.65 -18.19 -4.75
N LYS A 21 -5.43 -17.70 -4.45
CA LYS A 21 -4.13 -18.39 -4.41
C LYS A 21 -3.60 -19.04 -5.69
N SER A 22 -2.79 -18.27 -6.40
CA SER A 22 -1.64 -18.82 -7.13
C SER A 22 -0.59 -17.73 -7.26
N ARG A 23 0.59 -17.94 -6.66
CA ARG A 23 1.80 -17.14 -6.89
C ARG A 23 2.21 -17.34 -8.35
N ARG A 24 1.60 -16.58 -9.25
CA ARG A 24 2.07 -16.35 -10.61
C ARG A 24 2.72 -14.99 -10.58
N GLU A 25 4.01 -14.92 -10.88
CA GLU A 25 4.63 -13.67 -11.27
C GLU A 25 3.98 -13.23 -12.57
N VAL A 26 2.84 -12.54 -12.45
CA VAL A 26 2.29 -11.76 -13.55
C VAL A 26 3.32 -10.68 -13.80
N LYS A 27 4.09 -10.82 -14.89
CA LYS A 27 4.92 -9.73 -15.41
C LYS A 27 3.98 -8.62 -15.85
N PHE A 28 3.59 -7.80 -14.88
CA PHE A 28 2.94 -6.54 -15.16
C PHE A 28 3.98 -5.67 -15.83
N GLU A 29 3.74 -5.33 -17.10
CA GLU A 29 4.56 -4.35 -17.78
C GLU A 29 4.56 -3.09 -16.93
N LYS A 30 5.77 -2.68 -16.50
CA LYS A 30 5.98 -1.52 -15.65
C LYS A 30 5.26 -0.33 -16.30
N LEU A 31 4.20 0.17 -15.66
CA LEU A 31 3.46 1.29 -16.23
C LEU A 31 4.33 2.54 -16.14
N ASP A 32 4.41 3.29 -17.24
CA ASP A 32 5.01 4.62 -17.27
C ASP A 32 4.04 5.63 -16.61
N TRP A 33 3.74 5.42 -15.33
CA TRP A 33 2.82 6.22 -14.53
C TRP A 33 3.18 7.72 -14.53
N LEU A 34 4.44 8.05 -14.80
CA LEU A 34 4.92 9.42 -14.93
C LEU A 34 4.29 10.18 -16.10
N LYS A 35 3.94 9.49 -17.20
CA LYS A 35 3.49 10.09 -18.47
C LYS A 35 1.97 10.08 -18.65
N LEU A 36 1.27 9.21 -17.95
CA LEU A 36 -0.13 8.88 -18.22
C LEU A 36 -1.12 9.56 -17.24
N ASP A 37 -0.65 10.48 -16.38
CA ASP A 37 -1.46 11.17 -15.36
C ASP A 37 -2.37 10.23 -14.56
N LEU A 38 -1.86 9.03 -14.21
CA LEU A 38 -2.62 8.06 -13.41
C LEU A 38 -2.87 8.63 -12.03
N GLN A 39 -4.11 8.42 -11.55
CA GLN A 39 -4.48 8.71 -10.18
C GLN A 39 -4.21 7.48 -9.31
N PRO A 40 -3.48 7.62 -8.19
CA PRO A 40 -3.32 6.53 -7.23
C PRO A 40 -4.68 6.20 -6.60
N GLU A 41 -4.98 4.91 -6.45
CA GLU A 41 -6.10 4.43 -5.66
C GLU A 41 -5.73 4.42 -4.17
N ARG A 42 -4.57 3.84 -3.86
CA ARG A 42 -3.99 3.78 -2.51
C ARG A 42 -2.53 3.36 -2.54
N ILE A 43 -1.77 3.78 -1.54
CA ILE A 43 -0.44 3.24 -1.27
C ILE A 43 -0.61 1.97 -0.44
N ILE A 44 -0.03 0.86 -0.90
CA ILE A 44 -0.14 -0.46 -0.27
C ILE A 44 1.00 -0.68 0.73
N GLY A 45 2.17 -0.08 0.48
CA GLY A 45 3.33 -0.28 1.33
C GLY A 45 4.52 0.55 0.92
N VAL A 46 5.62 0.32 1.63
CA VAL A 46 6.89 1.03 1.46
C VAL A 46 8.01 0.01 1.38
N LYS A 47 9.00 0.29 0.54
CA LYS A 47 10.21 -0.51 0.39
C LYS A 47 11.41 0.43 0.36
N ASP A 48 12.45 0.09 1.12
CA ASP A 48 13.74 0.74 0.98
C ASP A 48 14.55 0.03 -0.13
N VAL A 49 15.02 0.80 -1.11
CA VAL A 49 15.88 0.31 -2.19
C VAL A 49 17.09 1.23 -2.26
N ASP A 50 18.27 0.69 -1.94
CA ASP A 50 19.54 1.43 -1.93
C ASP A 50 19.54 2.69 -1.03
N GLY A 51 18.78 2.67 0.06
CA GLY A 51 18.62 3.80 0.97
C GLY A 51 17.63 4.86 0.47
N GLU A 52 16.99 4.63 -0.68
CA GLU A 52 15.88 5.45 -1.17
C GLU A 52 14.54 4.81 -0.83
N LEU A 53 13.70 5.61 -0.17
CA LEU A 53 12.33 5.22 0.16
C LEU A 53 11.47 5.16 -1.11
N MET A 54 10.94 3.99 -1.40
CA MET A 54 10.04 3.72 -2.53
C MET A 54 8.65 3.34 -2.02
N LEU A 55 7.61 3.97 -2.56
CA LEU A 55 6.21 3.67 -2.25
C LEU A 55 5.66 2.68 -3.28
N LEU A 56 4.91 1.69 -2.80
CA LEU A 56 4.18 0.76 -3.64
C LEU A 56 2.75 1.31 -3.84
N VAL A 57 2.48 1.82 -5.04
CA VAL A 57 1.23 2.51 -5.37
C VAL A 57 0.33 1.58 -6.18
N LYS A 58 -0.91 1.37 -5.72
CA LYS A 58 -1.99 0.82 -6.54
C LYS A 58 -2.64 1.95 -7.31
N TRP A 59 -2.77 1.79 -8.61
CA TRP A 59 -3.40 2.78 -9.47
C TRP A 59 -4.90 2.53 -9.62
N LYS A 60 -5.66 3.59 -9.84
CA LYS A 60 -7.07 3.45 -10.19
C LYS A 60 -7.19 2.82 -11.58
N ASP A 61 -8.14 1.92 -11.76
CA ASP A 61 -8.44 1.20 -13.02
C ASP A 61 -7.35 0.21 -13.48
N TYR A 62 -6.25 0.05 -12.72
CA TYR A 62 -5.23 -0.97 -12.94
C TYR A 62 -5.04 -1.81 -11.68
N ASP A 63 -5.04 -3.13 -11.81
CA ASP A 63 -4.76 -4.02 -10.67
C ASP A 63 -3.26 -4.17 -10.39
N ALA A 64 -2.42 -3.45 -11.13
CA ALA A 64 -0.99 -3.37 -10.91
C ALA A 64 -0.64 -2.48 -9.71
N ALA A 65 0.44 -2.84 -9.03
CA ALA A 65 1.13 -1.94 -8.14
C ALA A 65 2.55 -1.67 -8.63
N ASP A 66 2.92 -0.40 -8.72
CA ASP A 66 4.25 0.03 -9.16
C ASP A 66 5.03 0.68 -8.03
N LEU A 67 6.36 0.55 -8.10
CA LEU A 67 7.28 1.24 -7.21
C LEU A 67 7.53 2.67 -7.70
N VAL A 68 7.24 3.62 -6.82
CA VAL A 68 7.36 5.05 -7.05
C VAL A 68 8.35 5.65 -6.05
N PRO A 69 9.33 6.47 -6.49
CA PRO A 69 10.18 7.21 -5.56
C PRO A 69 9.36 8.12 -4.67
N SER A 70 9.57 8.06 -3.35
CA SER A 70 8.82 8.90 -2.39
C SER A 70 8.96 10.38 -2.70
N LYS A 71 10.14 10.82 -3.17
CA LYS A 71 10.39 12.20 -3.60
C LYS A 71 9.36 12.69 -4.62
N THR A 72 8.99 11.86 -5.59
CA THR A 72 8.02 12.22 -6.63
C THR A 72 6.58 12.11 -6.14
N ALA A 73 6.27 11.06 -5.37
CA ALA A 73 4.94 10.86 -4.82
C ALA A 73 4.51 11.99 -3.88
N ASN A 74 5.43 12.49 -3.04
CA ASN A 74 5.16 13.61 -2.13
C ASN A 74 4.73 14.90 -2.86
N ILE A 75 5.18 15.08 -4.10
CA ILE A 75 4.86 16.26 -4.91
C ILE A 75 3.55 16.04 -5.68
N LYS A 76 3.39 14.90 -6.34
CA LYS A 76 2.21 14.63 -7.18
C LYS A 76 0.95 14.32 -6.37
N TRP A 77 1.09 13.51 -5.31
CA TRP A 77 -0.04 12.97 -4.54
C TRP A 77 0.17 13.09 -3.02
N PRO A 78 0.38 14.32 -2.51
CA PRO A 78 0.69 14.52 -1.09
C PRO A 78 -0.39 13.97 -0.15
N GLN A 79 -1.67 14.12 -0.53
CA GLN A 79 -2.79 13.71 0.32
C GLN A 79 -2.85 12.19 0.51
N ASP A 80 -2.57 11.42 -0.55
CA ASP A 80 -2.57 9.96 -0.49
C ASP A 80 -1.38 9.45 0.32
N VAL A 81 -0.22 10.08 0.17
CA VAL A 81 0.99 9.76 0.95
C VAL A 81 0.79 10.04 2.44
N ILE A 82 0.26 11.20 2.80
CA ILE A 82 0.00 11.57 4.20
C ILE A 82 -1.00 10.59 4.82
N ARG A 83 -2.11 10.33 4.14
CA ARG A 83 -3.14 9.40 4.60
C ARG A 83 -2.60 7.98 4.83
N PHE A 84 -1.63 7.56 4.02
CA PHE A 84 -0.96 6.28 4.20
C PHE A 84 -0.20 6.25 5.53
N TYR A 85 0.60 7.27 5.82
CA TYR A 85 1.35 7.35 7.07
C TYR A 85 0.43 7.47 8.29
N GLU A 86 -0.62 8.29 8.23
CA GLU A 86 -1.59 8.44 9.32
C GLU A 86 -2.21 7.11 9.77
N LYS A 87 -2.41 6.18 8.84
CA LYS A 87 -2.99 4.87 9.13
C LYS A 87 -1.99 3.85 9.67
N GLN A 88 -0.69 4.10 9.55
CA GLN A 88 0.37 3.12 9.81
C GLN A 88 1.39 3.59 10.87
N ILE A 89 1.21 4.79 11.44
CA ILE A 89 2.03 5.26 12.56
C ILE A 89 1.58 4.58 13.85
N PHE A 90 2.45 3.74 14.39
CA PHE A 90 2.35 3.22 15.75
C PHE A 90 3.40 3.92 16.60
N TRP A 91 2.95 4.52 17.71
CA TRP A 91 3.85 5.12 18.70
C TRP A 91 4.26 4.00 19.67
N GLU A 92 5.54 3.61 19.65
CA GLU A 92 6.09 2.80 20.73
C GLU A 92 6.35 3.74 21.90
N ASP A 93 5.52 3.67 22.95
CA ASP A 93 5.81 4.34 24.20
C ASP A 93 7.09 3.71 24.78
N GLU A 94 8.11 4.55 25.04
CA GLU A 94 9.38 4.13 25.65
C GLU A 94 9.08 3.22 26.84
N LYS A 95 9.55 1.98 26.77
CA LYS A 95 9.53 1.09 27.94
C LYS A 95 10.32 1.79 29.03
N GLU A 96 9.63 2.15 30.10
CA GLU A 96 10.22 2.64 31.35
C GLU A 96 11.50 1.85 31.65
N PRO A 97 12.64 2.51 31.91
CA PRO A 97 13.86 1.81 32.28
C PRO A 97 13.54 0.92 33.49
N PRO A 98 14.09 -0.30 33.57
CA PRO A 98 13.87 -1.17 34.72
C PRO A 98 14.21 -0.39 35.99
N SER A 99 13.21 -0.19 36.85
CA SER A 99 13.40 0.44 38.14
C SER A 99 14.39 -0.39 38.93
N ASP A 100 15.44 0.24 39.46
CA ASP A 100 16.54 -0.35 40.22
C ASP A 100 16.12 -1.06 41.55
N GLU A 101 14.85 -1.46 41.73
CA GLU A 101 14.35 -2.15 42.92
C GLU A 101 14.61 -3.66 42.93
N ASP A 102 15.14 -4.26 41.87
CA ASP A 102 15.59 -5.68 41.86
C ASP A 102 17.09 -5.85 42.15
N ALA A 103 17.65 -4.94 42.96
CA ALA A 103 18.89 -5.25 43.67
C ALA A 103 18.64 -6.43 44.65
N GLU A 104 19.53 -7.42 44.59
CA GLU A 104 19.86 -8.30 45.72
C GLU A 104 18.93 -9.50 45.98
N LYS A 105 19.17 -10.61 45.24
CA LYS A 105 19.26 -11.98 45.81
C LYS A 105 19.68 -13.01 44.75
N ASN A 106 20.97 -13.08 44.47
CA ASN A 106 21.56 -14.34 44.02
C ASN A 106 23.04 -14.50 44.43
N GLU A 107 23.35 -14.20 45.69
CA GLU A 107 24.51 -14.84 46.31
C GLU A 107 24.04 -15.96 47.25
N LYS A 108 24.62 -17.16 47.00
CA LYS A 108 24.76 -18.30 47.91
C LYS A 108 23.71 -19.42 47.84
N THR A 109 23.96 -20.39 46.94
CA THR A 109 24.16 -21.81 47.33
C THR A 109 24.66 -22.64 46.14
N SER A 110 25.94 -22.98 46.14
CA SER A 110 26.34 -24.39 46.20
C SER A 110 27.79 -24.45 46.63
N ALA A 111 28.01 -25.09 47.77
CA ALA A 111 29.26 -25.76 48.08
C ALA A 111 29.49 -26.92 47.09
#